data_AF-A0A7C3HUG4-F1
#
_entry.id   AF-A0A7C3HUG4-F1
#
_cell.length_a   1.000
_cell.length_b   1.000
_cell.length_c   1.000
_cell.angle_alpha   90.00
_cell.angle_beta   90.00
_cell.angle_gamma   90.00
#
_symmetry.space_group_name_H-M   'P 1'
#
loop_
_entity.id
_entity.type
_entity.pdbx_description
1 polymer ?
#
loop_
_entity_poly.entity_id
_entity_poly.type
_entity_poly.pdbx_seq_one_letter_code
_entity_poly.pdbx_strand_id
1 'polypeptide(L)'
;MLRIIPAEPRFVILKGIISALEEEPQIGWRELIDTLAEKYAAEGKEISKNMINAMLLLSRQAEVIHTLKGKSLSTAPVTLYLTGKKVFQEAVMRCDAVYLQAILELPEPFDMEEAALALYYNAGHIPYLKQVLARFGKIEG
;
A
#
# COMPACT_ATOMS: atom_id res chain seq x y z
N MET A 1 2.15 -6.13 13.44
CA MET A 1 3.24 -5.27 12.93
C MET A 1 3.12 -5.19 11.41
N LEU A 2 3.06 -3.98 10.86
CA LEU A 2 3.02 -3.74 9.42
C LEU A 2 4.43 -3.96 8.86
N ARG A 3 4.59 -4.86 7.89
CA ARG A 3 5.89 -5.07 7.23
C ARG A 3 6.11 -3.96 6.20
N ILE A 4 7.20 -3.21 6.31
CA ILE A 4 7.61 -2.27 5.27
C ILE A 4 8.06 -3.06 4.03
N ILE A 5 7.39 -2.81 2.91
CA ILE A 5 7.73 -3.38 1.61
C ILE A 5 8.63 -2.37 0.87
N PRO A 6 9.75 -2.81 0.28
CA PRO A 6 10.65 -1.94 -0.49
C PRO A 6 9.90 -1.15 -1.55
N ALA A 7 10.32 0.09 -1.79
CA ALA A 7 9.59 1.06 -2.62
C ALA A 7 9.27 0.54 -4.03
N GLU A 8 10.23 -0.06 -4.72
CA GLU A 8 10.04 -0.53 -6.10
C GLU A 8 8.98 -1.65 -6.20
N PRO A 9 9.10 -2.78 -5.48
CA PRO A 9 8.03 -3.78 -5.42
C PRO A 9 6.70 -3.20 -4.94
N ARG A 10 6.72 -2.30 -3.96
CA ARG A 10 5.51 -1.63 -3.46
C ARG A 10 4.77 -0.91 -4.59
N PHE A 11 5.46 -0.15 -5.42
CA PHE A 11 4.84 0.56 -6.54
C PHE A 11 4.35 -0.38 -7.64
N VAL A 12 5.12 -1.43 -7.96
CA VAL A 12 4.71 -2.42 -8.96
C VAL A 12 3.43 -3.12 -8.53
N ILE A 13 3.37 -3.58 -7.27
CA ILE A 13 2.20 -4.26 -6.71
C ILE A 13 1.00 -3.31 -6.63
N LEU A 14 1.21 -2.07 -6.16
CA LEU A 14 0.11 -1.11 -6.02
C LEU A 14 -0.50 -0.74 -7.37
N LYS A 15 0.33 -0.54 -8.42
CA LYS A 15 -0.17 -0.39 -9.80
C LYS A 15 -0.96 -1.62 -10.24
N GLY A 16 -0.45 -2.81 -9.97
CA GLY A 16 -1.14 -4.06 -10.31
C GLY A 16 -2.51 -4.19 -9.66
N ILE A 17 -2.61 -3.88 -8.36
CA ILE A 17 -3.88 -3.87 -7.62
C ILE A 17 -4.88 -2.90 -8.27
N ILE A 18 -4.44 -1.65 -8.53
CA ILE A 18 -5.30 -0.63 -9.12
C ILE A 18 -5.78 -1.06 -10.50
N SER A 19 -4.86 -1.46 -11.40
CA SER A 19 -5.22 -1.88 -12.76
C SER A 19 -6.16 -3.10 -12.76
N ALA A 20 -5.91 -4.10 -11.91
CA ALA A 20 -6.79 -5.26 -11.80
C ALA A 20 -8.21 -4.86 -11.35
N LEU A 21 -8.33 -3.91 -10.41
CA LEU A 21 -9.62 -3.41 -9.93
C LEU A 21 -10.29 -2.41 -10.87
N GLU A 22 -9.55 -1.78 -11.79
CA GLU A 22 -10.11 -0.97 -12.87
C GLU A 22 -10.68 -1.86 -13.98
N GLU A 23 -10.04 -3.01 -14.26
CA GLU A 23 -10.49 -4.00 -15.24
C GLU A 23 -11.64 -4.88 -14.69
N GLU A 24 -11.50 -5.35 -13.45
CA GLU A 24 -12.50 -6.14 -12.73
C GLU A 24 -12.88 -5.45 -11.41
N PRO A 25 -13.95 -4.64 -11.39
CA PRO A 25 -14.31 -3.79 -10.25
C PRO A 25 -14.53 -4.52 -8.92
N GLN A 26 -14.74 -5.83 -8.97
CA GLN A 26 -14.94 -6.68 -7.81
C GLN A 26 -14.26 -8.04 -8.02
N ILE A 27 -13.18 -8.28 -7.29
CA ILE A 27 -12.39 -9.52 -7.34
C ILE A 27 -12.21 -10.10 -5.94
N GLY A 28 -12.13 -11.42 -5.79
CA GLY A 28 -11.86 -12.04 -4.50
C GLY A 28 -10.45 -11.71 -3.99
N TRP A 29 -10.27 -11.50 -2.68
CA TRP A 29 -8.94 -11.21 -2.11
C TRP A 29 -7.86 -12.23 -2.50
N ARG A 30 -8.17 -13.53 -2.39
CA ARG A 30 -7.21 -14.60 -2.74
C ARG A 30 -6.98 -14.68 -4.25
N GLU A 31 -8.04 -14.52 -5.03
CA GLU A 31 -7.98 -14.48 -6.49
C GLU A 31 -7.08 -13.34 -6.96
N LEU A 32 -7.24 -12.14 -6.43
CA LEU A 32 -6.35 -11.01 -6.73
C LEU A 32 -4.88 -11.28 -6.40
N ILE A 33 -4.60 -11.97 -5.29
CA ILE A 33 -3.23 -12.39 -4.96
C ILE A 33 -2.68 -13.36 -6.01
N ASP A 34 -3.47 -14.37 -6.36
CA ASP A 34 -3.07 -15.42 -7.29
C ASP A 34 -2.86 -14.84 -8.71
N THR A 35 -3.79 -14.02 -9.21
CA THR A 35 -3.70 -13.32 -10.50
C THR A 35 -2.46 -12.44 -10.59
N LEU A 36 -2.19 -11.61 -9.56
CA LEU A 36 -1.00 -10.75 -9.57
C LEU A 36 0.29 -11.55 -9.46
N ALA A 37 0.31 -12.63 -8.68
CA ALA A 37 1.49 -13.48 -8.55
C ALA A 37 1.82 -14.19 -9.86
N GLU A 38 0.82 -14.73 -10.55
CA GLU A 38 0.98 -15.37 -11.87
C GLU A 38 1.49 -14.36 -12.90
N LYS A 39 0.91 -13.16 -12.93
CA LYS A 39 1.37 -12.06 -13.80
C LYS A 39 2.84 -11.71 -13.56
N TYR A 40 3.23 -11.49 -12.31
CA TYR A 40 4.61 -11.11 -11.99
C TYR A 40 5.61 -12.24 -12.23
N ALA A 41 5.21 -13.50 -12.00
CA ALA A 41 6.04 -14.65 -12.35
C ALA A 41 6.27 -14.74 -13.86
N ALA A 42 5.24 -14.51 -14.69
CA ALA A 42 5.36 -14.49 -16.14
C ALA A 42 6.24 -13.34 -16.66
N GLU A 43 6.28 -12.21 -15.93
CA GLU A 43 7.16 -11.06 -16.21
C GLU A 43 8.58 -11.23 -15.65
N GLY A 44 8.90 -12.36 -14.99
CA GLY A 44 10.21 -12.61 -14.39
C GLY A 44 10.53 -11.76 -13.15
N LYS A 45 9.50 -11.22 -12.47
CA LYS A 45 9.66 -10.38 -11.29
C LYS A 45 9.67 -11.22 -10.01
N GLU A 46 10.60 -10.93 -9.10
CA GLU A 46 10.70 -11.59 -7.79
C GLU A 46 9.70 -11.01 -6.77
N ILE A 47 8.39 -11.10 -7.06
CA ILE A 47 7.31 -10.64 -6.18
C ILE A 47 6.54 -11.83 -5.64
N SER A 48 6.63 -12.06 -4.33
CA SER A 48 5.94 -13.20 -3.68
C SER A 48 4.47 -12.89 -3.36
N LYS A 49 3.64 -13.94 -3.26
CA LYS A 49 2.25 -13.85 -2.77
C LYS A 49 2.15 -13.18 -1.39
N ASN A 50 3.15 -13.36 -0.54
CA ASN A 50 3.21 -12.72 0.79
C ASN A 50 3.40 -11.20 0.69
N MET A 51 4.20 -10.71 -0.26
CA MET A 51 4.35 -9.28 -0.51
C MET A 51 3.06 -8.69 -1.08
N ILE A 52 2.38 -9.40 -1.98
CA ILE A 52 1.09 -8.97 -2.52
C ILE A 52 0.04 -8.89 -1.42
N ASN A 53 -0.07 -9.93 -0.58
CA ASN A 53 -1.00 -9.94 0.56
C ASN A 53 -0.71 -8.79 1.55
N ALA A 54 0.57 -8.54 1.85
CA ALA A 54 0.96 -7.43 2.72
C ALA A 54 0.60 -6.06 2.10
N MET A 55 0.74 -5.90 0.77
CA MET A 55 0.26 -4.71 0.06
C MET A 55 -1.25 -4.58 0.09
N LEU A 56 -2.03 -5.66 -0.04
CA LEU A 56 -3.49 -5.59 0.06
C LEU A 56 -3.91 -5.16 1.48
N LEU A 57 -3.26 -5.69 2.53
CA LEU A 57 -3.51 -5.27 3.91
C LEU A 57 -3.22 -3.78 4.11
N LEU A 58 -2.06 -3.32 3.61
CA LEU A 58 -1.69 -1.90 3.63
C LEU A 58 -2.71 -1.04 2.89
N SER A 59 -3.02 -1.40 1.64
CA SER A 59 -3.99 -0.68 0.80
C SER A 59 -5.36 -0.60 1.46
N ARG A 60 -5.78 -1.64 2.19
CA ARG A 60 -7.04 -1.62 2.93
C ARG A 60 -6.97 -0.65 4.12
N GLN A 61 -5.86 -0.67 4.88
CA GLN A 61 -5.66 0.26 6.01
C GLN A 61 -5.54 1.72 5.55
N ALA A 62 -4.95 1.93 4.38
CA ALA A 62 -4.79 3.22 3.72
C ALA A 62 -6.06 3.71 3.00
N GLU A 63 -7.17 2.97 3.09
CA GLU A 63 -8.41 3.25 2.36
C GLU A 63 -8.18 3.43 0.85
N VAL A 64 -7.28 2.66 0.26
CA VAL A 64 -7.11 2.56 -1.19
C VAL A 64 -8.13 1.58 -1.76
N ILE A 65 -8.36 0.49 -1.03
CA ILE A 65 -9.33 -0.56 -1.36
C ILE A 65 -10.28 -0.78 -0.19
N HIS A 66 -11.48 -1.25 -0.48
CA HIS A 66 -12.40 -1.79 0.53
C HIS A 66 -12.62 -3.28 0.32
N THR A 67 -12.98 -3.94 1.43
CA THR A 67 -13.50 -5.30 1.43
C THR A 67 -14.94 -5.27 1.93
N LEU A 68 -15.87 -5.89 1.20
CA LEU A 68 -17.25 -5.99 1.67
C LEU A 68 -17.33 -6.92 2.90
N LYS A 69 -18.07 -6.49 3.94
CA LYS A 69 -18.30 -7.29 5.16
C LYS A 69 -19.18 -8.50 4.82
N GLY A 70 -18.75 -9.70 5.21
CA GLY A 70 -19.64 -10.88 5.13
C GLY A 70 -18.98 -12.25 4.98
N LYS A 71 -17.67 -12.37 4.77
CA LYS A 71 -16.95 -13.66 4.68
C LYS A 71 -15.53 -13.57 5.25
N SER A 72 -14.85 -14.71 5.39
CA SER A 72 -13.42 -14.75 5.69
C SER A 72 -12.62 -13.88 4.70
N LEU A 73 -11.49 -13.29 5.13
CA LEU A 73 -10.67 -12.42 4.28
C LEU A 73 -10.37 -13.05 2.92
N SER A 74 -10.13 -14.37 2.89
CA SER A 74 -9.82 -15.15 1.68
C SER A 74 -10.90 -15.11 0.59
N THR A 75 -12.14 -14.83 0.95
CA THR A 75 -13.29 -14.79 0.01
C THR A 75 -13.99 -13.43 0.01
N ALA A 76 -13.40 -12.45 0.70
CA ALA A 76 -13.94 -11.09 0.74
C ALA A 76 -13.73 -10.44 -0.64
N PRO A 77 -14.80 -9.93 -1.28
CA PRO A 77 -14.66 -9.15 -2.49
C PRO A 77 -13.92 -7.85 -2.19
N VAL A 78 -12.96 -7.52 -3.06
CA VAL A 78 -12.12 -6.32 -3.01
C VAL A 78 -12.60 -5.35 -4.08
N THR A 79 -12.73 -4.08 -3.71
CA THR A 79 -13.10 -2.99 -4.63
C THR A 79 -12.14 -1.82 -4.45
N LEU A 80 -11.83 -1.10 -5.53
CA LEU A 80 -11.07 0.15 -5.45
C LEU A 80 -11.94 1.25 -4.80
N TYR A 81 -11.39 1.97 -3.82
CA TYR A 81 -12.08 3.11 -3.20
C TYR A 81 -11.81 4.43 -3.92
N LEU A 82 -10.57 4.59 -4.38
CA LEU A 82 -10.12 5.84 -4.97
C LEU A 82 -10.70 6.02 -6.37
N THR A 83 -11.04 7.26 -6.71
CA THR A 83 -11.52 7.64 -8.03
C THR A 83 -10.78 8.86 -8.57
N GLY A 84 -10.87 9.10 -9.88
CA GLY A 84 -10.31 10.29 -10.54
C GLY A 84 -8.99 10.05 -11.28
N LYS A 85 -8.32 11.14 -11.69
CA LYS A 85 -7.19 11.07 -12.65
C LYS A 85 -5.83 10.71 -12.04
N LYS A 86 -5.70 10.74 -10.71
CA LYS A 86 -4.43 10.56 -9.99
C LYS A 86 -4.51 9.45 -8.93
N VAL A 87 -5.27 8.40 -9.23
CA VAL A 87 -5.51 7.27 -8.31
C VAL A 87 -4.20 6.66 -7.82
N PHE A 88 -3.23 6.43 -8.71
CA PHE A 88 -1.94 5.85 -8.30
C PHE A 88 -1.17 6.75 -7.34
N GLN A 89 -1.04 8.06 -7.62
CA GLN A 89 -0.31 8.97 -6.74
C GLN A 89 -0.99 9.10 -5.37
N GLU A 90 -2.32 9.21 -5.35
CA GLU A 90 -3.09 9.26 -4.11
C GLU A 90 -2.94 7.95 -3.30
N ALA A 91 -2.97 6.80 -3.98
CA ALA A 91 -2.77 5.50 -3.34
C ALA A 91 -1.38 5.38 -2.69
N VAL A 92 -0.33 5.85 -3.38
CA VAL A 92 1.04 5.88 -2.85
C VAL A 92 1.07 6.74 -1.58
N MET A 93 0.61 7.98 -1.65
CA MET A 93 0.63 8.89 -0.50
C MET A 93 -0.14 8.34 0.71
N ARG A 94 -1.30 7.72 0.49
CA ARG A 94 -2.08 7.11 1.58
C ARG A 94 -1.38 5.91 2.21
N CYS A 95 -0.76 5.05 1.39
CA CYS A 95 0.06 3.94 1.89
C CYS A 95 1.26 4.44 2.70
N ASP A 96 1.94 5.47 2.22
CA ASP A 96 3.09 6.05 2.92
C ASP A 96 2.66 6.74 4.22
N ALA A 97 1.48 7.37 4.26
CA ALA A 97 0.92 7.92 5.49
C ALA A 97 0.69 6.83 6.56
N VAL A 98 0.17 5.67 6.16
CA VAL A 98 -0.01 4.52 7.08
C VAL A 98 1.33 4.02 7.61
N TYR A 99 2.36 3.95 6.77
CA TYR A 99 3.70 3.59 7.22
C TYR A 99 4.28 4.62 8.19
N LEU A 100 4.19 5.91 7.87
CA LEU A 100 4.70 6.98 8.71
C LEU A 100 3.99 7.00 10.07
N GLN A 101 2.67 6.80 10.09
CA GLN A 101 1.90 6.67 11.32
C GLN A 101 2.38 5.47 12.15
N ALA A 102 2.62 4.33 11.52
CA ALA A 102 3.13 3.15 12.23
C ALA A 102 4.55 3.35 12.79
N ILE A 103 5.39 4.18 12.14
CA ILE A 103 6.71 4.56 12.65
C ILE A 103 6.58 5.57 13.80
N LEU A 104 5.65 6.53 13.70
CA LEU A 104 5.35 7.50 14.76
C LEU A 104 4.84 6.85 16.06
N GLU A 105 4.17 5.70 15.94
CA GLU A 105 3.64 4.93 17.07
C GLU A 105 4.69 4.05 17.76
N LEU A 106 5.93 4.01 17.26
CA LEU A 106 7.02 3.32 17.93
C LEU A 106 7.43 4.05 19.22
N PRO A 107 7.94 3.34 20.24
CA PRO A 107 8.35 3.95 21.51
C PRO A 107 9.59 4.85 21.36
N GLU A 108 10.37 4.71 20.29
CA GLU A 108 11.52 5.55 19.98
C GLU A 108 11.11 6.94 19.47
N PRO A 109 11.92 7.99 19.72
CA PRO A 109 11.68 9.30 19.14
C PRO A 109 11.63 9.23 17.60
N PHE A 110 10.59 9.83 17.01
CA PHE A 110 10.44 9.84 15.57
C PHE A 110 11.55 10.65 14.87
N ASP A 111 12.27 10.00 13.97
CA ASP A 111 13.25 10.61 13.08
C ASP A 111 12.78 10.53 11.61
N MET A 112 12.68 11.69 10.97
CA MET A 112 12.20 11.81 9.58
C MET A 112 13.20 11.27 8.56
N GLU A 113 14.50 11.40 8.82
CA GLU A 113 15.55 10.88 7.95
C GLU A 113 15.59 9.35 8.00
N GLU A 114 15.49 8.77 9.20
CA GLU A 114 15.37 7.31 9.36
C GLU A 114 14.11 6.76 8.69
N ALA A 115 12.97 7.45 8.83
CA ALA A 115 11.75 7.08 8.12
C ALA A 115 11.92 7.13 6.59
N ALA A 116 12.62 8.15 6.06
CA ALA A 116 12.91 8.25 4.63
C ALA A 116 13.83 7.11 4.14
N LEU A 117 14.84 6.77 4.92
CA LEU A 117 15.73 5.64 4.62
C LEU A 117 14.98 4.31 4.70
N ALA A 118 14.10 4.11 5.67
CA ALA A 118 13.31 2.89 5.81
C ALA A 118 12.32 2.70 4.64
N LEU A 119 11.67 3.78 4.20
CA LEU A 119 10.61 3.70 3.18
C LEU A 119 11.12 3.76 1.74
N TYR A 120 12.25 4.43 1.50
CA TYR A 120 12.77 4.72 0.15
C TYR A 120 14.26 4.43 -0.03
N TYR A 121 14.98 4.04 1.03
CA TYR A 121 16.45 3.93 1.02
C TYR A 121 17.16 5.22 0.58
N ASN A 122 16.50 6.37 0.74
CA ASN A 122 17.01 7.65 0.27
C ASN A 122 16.41 8.83 1.06
N ALA A 123 17.26 9.54 1.81
CA ALA A 123 16.90 10.73 2.58
C ALA A 123 16.36 11.90 1.72
N GLY A 124 16.63 11.92 0.40
CA GLY A 124 16.05 12.90 -0.52
C GLY A 124 14.52 12.91 -0.57
N HIS A 125 13.85 11.89 -0.02
CA HIS A 125 12.38 11.84 0.08
C HIS A 125 11.81 12.56 1.32
N ILE A 126 12.64 13.12 2.21
CA ILE A 126 12.19 13.89 3.38
C ILE A 126 11.15 14.97 3.02
N PRO A 127 11.34 15.83 1.98
CA PRO A 127 10.36 16.85 1.63
C PRO A 127 9.00 16.27 1.24
N TYR A 128 9.01 15.12 0.56
CA TYR A 128 7.80 14.40 0.18
C TYR A 128 7.08 13.83 1.42
N LEU A 129 7.80 13.17 2.32
CA LEU A 129 7.21 12.56 3.53
C LEU A 129 6.65 13.62 4.48
N LYS A 130 7.28 14.79 4.57
CA LYS A 130 6.69 15.95 5.29
C LYS A 130 5.36 16.38 4.68
N GLN A 131 5.22 16.40 3.35
CA GLN A 131 3.94 16.70 2.70
C GLN A 131 2.90 15.62 2.97
N VAL A 132 3.29 14.34 2.96
CA VAL A 132 2.41 13.23 3.29
C VAL A 132 1.88 13.37 4.72
N LEU A 133 2.75 13.61 5.71
CA LEU A 133 2.32 13.86 7.10
C LEU A 133 1.45 15.11 7.24
N ALA A 134 1.79 16.21 6.58
CA ALA A 134 0.97 17.42 6.63
C ALA A 134 -0.45 17.18 6.07
N ARG A 135 -0.59 16.29 5.10
CA ARG A 135 -1.86 16.00 4.43
C ARG A 135 -2.69 14.91 5.11
N PHE A 136 -2.04 13.89 5.67
CA PHE A 136 -2.71 12.68 6.18
C PHE A 136 -2.34 12.33 7.62
N GLY A 137 -1.35 13.02 8.21
CA GLY A 137 -0.97 12.81 9.60
C GLY A 137 -2.14 13.13 10.51
N LYS A 138 -2.50 12.19 11.38
CA LYS A 138 -3.37 12.48 12.51
C LYS A 138 -2.50 13.21 13.52
N ILE A 139 -2.52 14.54 13.47
CA ILE A 139 -2.04 15.34 14.61
C ILE A 139 -3.12 15.19 15.67
N GLU A 140 -2.99 14.17 16.53
CA GLU A 140 -3.70 14.21 17.80
C GLU A 140 -3.15 15.41 18.57
N GLY A 141 -4.00 16.43 18.75
CA GLY A 141 -3.74 17.56 19.64
C GLY A 141 -4.07 17.23 21.07
#